data_AF-A0A060C273-F1
#
_entry.id   AF-A0A060C273-F1
#
_cell.length_a   1.000
_cell.length_b   1.000
_cell.length_c   1.000
_cell.angle_alpha   90.00
_cell.angle_beta   90.00
_cell.angle_gamma   90.00
#
_symmetry.space_group_name_H-M   'P 1'
#
loop_
_entity.id
_entity.type
_entity.pdbx_description
1 polymer ?
#
loop_
_entity_poly.entity_id
_entity_poly.type
_entity_poly.pdbx_seq_one_letter_code
_entity_poly.pdbx_strand_id
1 'polypeptide(L)'
;MVKSGSSTPKGVDPTADLNVHVIDFSSVKTMGSGFTLEADGETSYPFSIASDIYAKLRTDALTFFYTNRSGIAIDDALAPGYGRPAGHVGEAPNQGDTAVPCQSLDDDSQKLLTAQGDEPWTCDYTSDVTGGWYDAGDHGKYVVNGGIAVAQVLSTFERT
;
A
#
# COMPACT_ATOMS: atom_id res chain seq x y z
N MET A 1 26.43 2.99 -27.59
CA MET A 1 26.88 1.95 -26.63
C MET A 1 27.68 2.63 -25.53
N VAL A 2 27.28 2.47 -24.26
CA VAL A 2 27.92 3.15 -23.10
C VAL A 2 28.78 2.22 -22.23
N LYS A 3 28.56 0.90 -22.31
CA LYS A 3 29.32 -0.15 -21.63
C LYS A 3 29.09 -1.48 -22.34
N SER A 4 30.05 -2.39 -22.25
CA SER A 4 29.93 -3.80 -22.61
C SER A 4 30.64 -4.66 -21.56
N GLY A 5 30.30 -5.96 -21.52
CA GLY A 5 30.86 -6.91 -20.57
C GLY A 5 30.17 -8.28 -20.65
N SER A 6 30.61 -9.21 -19.81
CA SER A 6 30.00 -10.53 -19.68
C SER A 6 29.02 -10.56 -18.51
N SER A 7 27.94 -11.32 -18.68
CA SER A 7 27.07 -11.67 -17.56
C SER A 7 27.72 -12.73 -16.66
N THR A 8 27.25 -12.85 -15.43
CA THR A 8 27.68 -13.87 -14.47
C THR A 8 26.56 -14.89 -14.25
N PRO A 9 26.72 -16.18 -14.63
CA PRO A 9 25.74 -17.21 -14.34
C PRO A 9 25.52 -17.37 -12.83
N LYS A 10 24.27 -17.51 -12.40
CA LYS A 10 23.91 -17.78 -11.00
C LYS A 10 23.23 -19.14 -10.79
N GLY A 11 22.96 -19.88 -11.87
CA GLY A 11 22.22 -21.13 -11.80
C GLY A 11 20.71 -20.87 -11.65
N VAL A 12 20.01 -21.82 -11.04
CA VAL A 12 18.56 -21.77 -10.86
C VAL A 12 18.19 -20.85 -9.69
N ASP A 13 17.41 -19.81 -9.96
CA ASP A 13 16.77 -19.01 -8.91
C ASP A 13 15.63 -19.81 -8.27
N PRO A 14 15.65 -20.05 -6.94
CA PRO A 14 14.67 -20.91 -6.29
C PRO A 14 13.28 -20.28 -6.15
N THR A 15 13.11 -18.98 -6.40
CA THR A 15 11.81 -18.30 -6.31
C THR A 15 11.04 -18.35 -7.62
N ALA A 16 11.76 -18.50 -8.74
CA ALA A 16 11.19 -18.58 -10.09
C ALA A 16 11.40 -19.93 -10.80
N ASP A 17 12.29 -20.79 -10.29
CA ASP A 17 12.73 -22.05 -10.93
C ASP A 17 13.31 -21.85 -12.35
N LEU A 18 14.03 -20.74 -12.54
CA LEU A 18 14.63 -20.35 -13.81
C LEU A 18 16.15 -20.22 -13.68
N ASN A 19 16.88 -20.62 -14.72
CA ASN A 19 18.31 -20.32 -14.80
C ASN A 19 18.51 -18.81 -15.06
N VAL A 20 19.28 -18.15 -14.21
CA VAL A 20 19.49 -16.69 -14.29
C VAL A 20 20.97 -16.32 -14.37
N HIS A 21 21.22 -15.16 -14.97
CA HIS A 21 22.51 -14.49 -15.01
C HIS A 21 22.37 -13.09 -14.42
N VAL A 22 23.46 -12.57 -13.84
CA VAL A 22 23.55 -11.17 -13.40
C VAL A 22 24.38 -10.36 -14.39
N ILE A 23 23.84 -9.23 -14.84
CA ILE A 23 24.55 -8.21 -15.62
C ILE A 23 24.79 -7.02 -14.69
N ASP A 24 26.04 -6.81 -14.27
CA ASP A 24 26.41 -5.69 -13.41
C ASP A 24 26.99 -4.53 -14.25
N PHE A 25 26.23 -3.45 -14.32
CA PHE A 25 26.62 -2.19 -14.95
C PHE A 25 26.72 -1.04 -13.94
N SER A 26 26.88 -1.33 -12.65
CA SER A 26 26.92 -0.34 -11.56
C SER A 26 28.02 0.71 -11.72
N SER A 27 29.06 0.43 -12.52
CA SER A 27 30.12 1.39 -12.88
C SER A 27 29.66 2.48 -13.87
N VAL A 28 28.54 2.30 -14.55
CA VAL A 28 27.96 3.30 -15.45
C VAL A 28 27.28 4.38 -14.63
N LYS A 29 27.82 5.61 -14.69
CA LYS A 29 27.29 6.78 -13.96
C LYS A 29 26.71 7.85 -14.89
N THR A 30 26.79 7.65 -16.20
CA THR A 30 26.23 8.57 -17.19
C THR A 30 24.71 8.62 -17.02
N MET A 31 24.19 9.80 -16.67
CA MET A 31 22.76 10.02 -16.55
C MET A 31 22.09 10.14 -17.92
N GLY A 32 20.84 9.75 -18.01
CA GLY A 32 20.06 9.77 -19.25
C GLY A 32 18.84 8.86 -19.18
N SER A 33 18.04 8.88 -20.24
CA SER A 33 16.84 8.08 -20.42
C SER A 33 16.93 7.24 -21.68
N GLY A 34 16.16 6.15 -21.74
CA GLY A 34 16.12 5.29 -22.92
C GLY A 34 17.33 4.36 -23.05
N PHE A 35 18.05 4.12 -21.95
CA PHE A 35 19.06 3.06 -21.92
C PHE A 35 18.38 1.71 -22.04
N THR A 36 19.05 0.77 -22.71
CA THR A 36 18.64 -0.63 -22.81
C THR A 36 19.83 -1.53 -22.51
N LEU A 37 19.54 -2.74 -22.02
CA LEU A 37 20.49 -3.84 -21.98
C LEU A 37 20.22 -4.75 -23.17
N GLU A 38 21.25 -5.10 -23.92
CA GLU A 38 21.20 -6.08 -24.99
C GLU A 38 22.06 -7.29 -24.60
N ALA A 39 21.48 -8.48 -24.59
CA ALA A 39 22.16 -9.72 -24.25
C ALA A 39 21.47 -10.90 -24.96
N ASP A 40 22.26 -11.79 -25.54
CA ASP A 40 21.77 -12.99 -26.25
C ASP A 40 20.72 -12.69 -27.34
N GLY A 41 20.89 -11.57 -28.05
CA GLY A 41 19.96 -11.12 -29.10
C GLY A 41 18.67 -10.46 -28.59
N GLU A 42 18.46 -10.42 -27.28
CA GLU A 42 17.29 -9.81 -26.65
C GLU A 42 17.61 -8.42 -26.10
N THR A 43 16.59 -7.55 -26.05
CA THR A 43 16.70 -6.17 -25.55
C THR A 43 15.74 -5.92 -24.40
N SER A 44 16.21 -5.33 -23.30
CA SER A 44 15.38 -4.96 -22.16
C SER A 44 14.40 -3.84 -22.48
N TYR A 45 13.39 -3.64 -21.61
CA TYR A 45 12.66 -2.38 -21.57
C TYR A 45 13.61 -1.19 -21.38
N PRO A 46 13.28 -0.01 -21.95
CA PRO A 46 14.08 1.19 -21.73
C PRO A 46 14.02 1.64 -20.28
N PHE A 47 15.14 2.12 -19.75
CA PHE A 47 15.24 2.65 -18.39
C PHE A 47 16.05 3.95 -18.34
N SER A 48 15.99 4.62 -17.19
CA SER A 48 16.72 5.85 -16.93
C SER A 48 17.73 5.67 -15.81
N ILE A 49 18.86 6.37 -15.92
CA ILE A 49 19.81 6.58 -14.83
C ILE A 49 19.72 8.07 -14.48
N ALA A 50 19.12 8.40 -13.34
CA ALA A 50 18.96 9.78 -12.89
C ALA A 50 18.91 9.84 -11.35
N SER A 51 19.15 11.03 -10.79
CA SER A 51 19.16 11.26 -9.34
C SER A 51 17.76 11.41 -8.72
N ASP A 52 16.73 11.57 -9.55
CA ASP A 52 15.36 11.94 -9.15
C ASP A 52 14.31 10.89 -9.54
N ILE A 53 14.73 9.68 -9.94
CA ILE A 53 13.83 8.60 -10.42
C ILE A 53 12.70 8.22 -9.44
N TYR A 54 12.87 8.50 -8.15
CA TYR A 54 11.88 8.22 -7.11
C TYR A 54 11.18 9.47 -6.57
N ALA A 55 11.47 10.67 -7.09
CA ALA A 55 10.93 11.92 -6.57
C ALA A 55 9.40 11.93 -6.62
N LYS A 56 8.81 11.55 -7.77
CA LYS A 56 7.36 11.43 -7.94
C LYS A 56 6.76 10.25 -7.15
N LEU A 57 7.46 9.11 -7.13
CA LEU A 57 6.99 7.90 -6.46
C LEU A 57 6.69 8.14 -4.98
N ARG A 58 7.46 8.99 -4.29
CA ARG A 58 7.20 9.36 -2.90
C ARG A 58 5.83 10.01 -2.71
N THR A 59 5.48 10.96 -3.58
CA THR A 59 4.17 11.63 -3.55
C THR A 59 3.04 10.69 -3.95
N ASP A 60 3.25 9.89 -4.99
CA ASP A 60 2.25 8.92 -5.45
C ASP A 60 1.95 7.88 -4.36
N ALA A 61 2.98 7.36 -3.68
CA ALA A 61 2.81 6.41 -2.59
C ALA A 61 2.02 6.98 -1.42
N LEU A 62 2.21 8.27 -1.09
CA LEU A 62 1.45 8.93 -0.03
C LEU A 62 0.01 9.28 -0.43
N THR A 63 -0.27 9.38 -1.74
CA THR A 63 -1.62 9.64 -2.26
C THR A 63 -2.58 8.50 -1.92
N PHE A 64 -2.07 7.27 -1.74
CA PHE A 64 -2.84 6.12 -1.23
C PHE A 64 -3.62 6.46 0.05
N PHE A 65 -2.98 7.09 1.03
CA PHE A 65 -3.62 7.46 2.30
C PHE A 65 -4.70 8.53 2.13
N TYR A 66 -4.67 9.32 1.05
CA TYR A 66 -5.74 10.26 0.74
C TYR A 66 -6.94 9.53 0.14
N THR A 67 -6.73 8.70 -0.88
CA THR A 67 -7.81 7.96 -1.56
C THR A 67 -8.51 6.96 -0.64
N ASN A 68 -7.82 6.47 0.39
CA ASN A 68 -8.35 5.53 1.38
C ASN A 68 -9.05 6.20 2.58
N ARG A 69 -9.22 7.53 2.62
CA ARG A 69 -9.91 8.18 3.74
C ARG A 69 -11.40 7.79 3.80
N SER A 70 -11.85 7.39 4.99
CA SER A 70 -13.26 7.28 5.33
C SER A 70 -13.79 8.62 5.86
N GLY A 71 -15.11 8.84 5.86
CA GLY A 71 -15.74 10.02 6.47
C GLY A 71 -15.54 11.34 5.71
N ILE A 72 -14.89 11.34 4.54
CA ILE A 72 -14.65 12.54 3.74
C ILE A 72 -14.77 12.23 2.25
N ALA A 73 -15.24 13.21 1.48
CA ALA A 73 -15.23 13.14 0.02
C ALA A 73 -13.79 13.13 -0.50
N ILE A 74 -13.55 12.29 -1.50
CA ILE A 74 -12.28 12.30 -2.25
C ILE A 74 -12.48 13.24 -3.43
N ASP A 75 -11.66 14.28 -3.47
CA ASP A 75 -11.65 15.28 -4.52
C ASP A 75 -10.90 14.75 -5.73
N ASP A 76 -11.61 14.65 -6.86
CA ASP A 76 -11.04 14.22 -8.13
C ASP A 76 -9.94 15.17 -8.61
N ALA A 77 -9.98 16.45 -8.23
CA ALA A 77 -8.92 17.40 -8.54
C ALA A 77 -7.59 17.08 -7.83
N LEU A 78 -7.65 16.38 -6.68
CA LEU A 78 -6.47 15.95 -5.92
C LEU A 78 -6.05 14.51 -6.26
N ALA A 79 -7.00 13.65 -6.61
CA ALA A 79 -6.75 12.27 -7.04
C ALA A 79 -7.59 11.93 -8.29
N PRO A 80 -7.16 12.35 -9.49
CA PRO A 80 -7.92 12.16 -10.71
C PRO A 80 -8.26 10.69 -10.98
N GLY A 81 -9.53 10.40 -11.24
CA GLY A 81 -10.07 9.05 -11.45
C GLY A 81 -10.48 8.33 -10.17
N TYR A 82 -10.24 8.92 -8.99
CA TYR A 82 -10.59 8.36 -7.69
C TYR A 82 -11.63 9.21 -6.92
N GLY A 83 -12.14 10.27 -7.54
CA GLY A 83 -13.17 11.11 -6.93
C GLY A 83 -14.40 10.32 -6.49
N ARG A 84 -14.82 10.48 -5.23
CA ARG A 84 -16.00 9.80 -4.68
C ARG A 84 -16.61 10.55 -3.49
N PRO A 85 -17.92 10.37 -3.21
CA PRO A 85 -18.54 10.88 -2.00
C PRO A 85 -17.88 10.35 -0.71
N ALA A 86 -18.20 11.00 0.41
CA ALA A 86 -17.80 10.52 1.73
C ALA A 86 -18.48 9.18 2.04
N GLY A 87 -17.67 8.19 2.44
CA GLY A 87 -18.17 6.90 2.90
C GLY A 87 -18.34 6.88 4.41
N HIS A 88 -19.28 6.07 4.91
CA HIS A 88 -19.47 5.83 6.35
C HIS A 88 -19.70 7.10 7.18
N VAL A 89 -20.61 7.96 6.70
CA VAL A 89 -21.02 9.23 7.35
C VAL A 89 -22.42 9.17 7.98
N GLY A 90 -22.95 7.97 8.23
CA GLY A 90 -24.28 7.79 8.83
C GLY A 90 -25.46 8.06 7.88
N GLU A 91 -25.18 8.32 6.60
CA GLU A 91 -26.20 8.46 5.55
C GLU A 91 -26.37 7.15 4.77
N ALA A 92 -27.62 6.77 4.51
CA ALA A 92 -27.95 5.57 3.76
C ALA A 92 -27.20 5.54 2.41
N PRO A 93 -26.59 4.39 2.02
CA PRO A 93 -26.75 3.06 2.61
C PRO A 93 -25.84 2.76 3.81
N ASN A 94 -25.00 3.71 4.25
CA ASN A 94 -24.10 3.47 5.37
C ASN A 94 -24.89 3.28 6.66
N GLN A 95 -24.48 2.30 7.47
CA GLN A 95 -25.03 2.04 8.81
C GLN A 95 -24.09 2.56 9.93
N GLY A 96 -23.02 3.25 9.54
CA GLY A 96 -22.00 3.84 10.40
C GLY A 96 -21.33 5.02 9.70
N ASP A 97 -20.34 5.70 10.28
CA ASP A 97 -19.64 5.35 11.51
C ASP A 97 -19.90 6.34 12.66
N THR A 98 -20.97 7.12 12.58
CA THR A 98 -21.31 8.18 13.54
C THR A 98 -21.84 7.66 14.88
N ALA A 99 -22.31 6.41 14.93
CA ALA A 99 -22.85 5.78 16.13
C ALA A 99 -22.74 4.23 16.05
N VAL A 100 -21.52 3.71 15.96
CA VAL A 100 -21.27 2.26 15.82
C VAL A 100 -21.41 1.57 17.18
N PRO A 101 -22.25 0.53 17.31
CA PRO A 101 -22.33 -0.26 18.55
C PRO A 101 -21.15 -1.24 18.67
N CYS A 102 -20.93 -1.76 19.87
CA CYS A 102 -20.07 -2.94 20.03
C CYS A 102 -20.64 -4.15 19.29
N GLN A 103 -19.77 -5.14 19.04
CA GLN A 103 -20.16 -6.37 18.37
C GLN A 103 -21.29 -7.09 19.13
N SER A 104 -22.28 -7.58 18.38
CA SER A 104 -23.37 -8.37 18.94
C SER A 104 -22.84 -9.69 19.50
N LEU A 105 -23.39 -10.15 20.64
CA LEU A 105 -23.06 -11.45 21.23
C LEU A 105 -23.42 -12.63 20.33
N ASP A 106 -24.36 -12.42 19.41
CA ASP A 106 -24.85 -13.41 18.46
C ASP A 106 -24.01 -13.47 17.17
N ASP A 107 -23.02 -12.59 17.02
CA ASP A 107 -22.07 -12.60 15.91
C ASP A 107 -21.23 -13.88 15.88
N ASP A 108 -20.97 -14.41 14.68
CA ASP A 108 -20.19 -15.64 14.51
C ASP A 108 -18.76 -15.52 15.03
N SER A 109 -18.14 -14.33 15.03
CA SER A 109 -16.80 -14.17 15.58
C SER A 109 -16.78 -14.23 17.12
N GLN A 110 -17.88 -13.90 17.81
CA GLN A 110 -17.98 -14.10 19.27
C GLN A 110 -18.01 -15.58 19.64
N LYS A 111 -18.61 -16.43 18.78
CA LYS A 111 -18.55 -17.89 18.94
C LYS A 111 -17.12 -18.41 18.85
N LEU A 112 -16.33 -17.86 17.93
CA LEU A 112 -14.91 -18.23 17.79
C LEU A 112 -14.07 -17.75 18.97
N LEU A 113 -14.32 -16.54 19.47
CA LEU A 113 -13.65 -15.96 20.63
C LEU A 113 -13.91 -16.82 21.88
N THR A 114 -15.19 -17.06 22.18
CA THR A 114 -15.59 -17.88 23.34
C THR A 114 -15.15 -19.33 23.24
N ALA A 115 -15.10 -19.92 22.04
CA ALA A 115 -14.55 -21.27 21.83
C ALA A 115 -13.05 -21.37 22.15
N GLN A 116 -12.30 -20.27 22.13
CA GLN A 116 -10.90 -20.18 22.55
C GLN A 116 -10.74 -20.00 24.07
N GLY A 117 -11.85 -19.89 24.81
CA GLY A 117 -11.87 -19.69 26.26
C GLY A 117 -11.84 -18.22 26.70
N ASP A 118 -11.97 -17.29 25.76
CA ASP A 118 -12.05 -15.86 26.05
C ASP A 118 -13.47 -15.44 26.46
N GLU A 119 -13.57 -14.40 27.29
CA GLU A 119 -14.84 -13.80 27.65
C GLU A 119 -15.46 -13.06 26.45
N PRO A 120 -16.78 -13.17 26.20
CA PRO A 120 -17.44 -12.41 25.16
C PRO A 120 -17.24 -10.91 25.37
N TRP A 121 -16.85 -10.19 24.31
CA TRP A 121 -16.62 -8.74 24.40
C TRP A 121 -17.81 -7.97 23.82
N THR A 122 -18.51 -7.18 24.62
CA THR A 122 -19.61 -6.32 24.17
C THR A 122 -19.73 -5.06 25.04
N CYS A 123 -20.62 -4.14 24.65
CA CYS A 123 -20.93 -2.93 25.39
C CYS A 123 -22.35 -2.43 25.11
N ASP A 124 -22.86 -1.54 25.96
CA ASP A 124 -24.21 -0.94 25.89
C ASP A 124 -24.22 0.50 25.34
N TYR A 125 -23.10 0.95 24.77
CA TYR A 125 -22.95 2.27 24.17
C TYR A 125 -22.66 2.19 22.67
N THR A 126 -22.79 3.34 22.00
CA THR A 126 -22.32 3.56 20.63
C THR A 126 -21.20 4.59 20.61
N SER A 127 -20.31 4.50 19.63
CA SER A 127 -19.23 5.48 19.44
C SER A 127 -19.27 6.12 18.06
N ASP A 128 -18.99 7.42 18.00
CA ASP A 128 -18.59 8.06 16.74
C ASP A 128 -17.14 7.64 16.46
N VAL A 129 -16.96 6.84 15.43
CA VAL A 129 -15.66 6.36 14.96
C VAL A 129 -15.43 6.78 13.51
N THR A 130 -16.05 7.87 13.05
CA THR A 130 -15.86 8.41 11.69
C THR A 130 -14.41 8.79 11.39
N GLY A 131 -14.07 8.84 10.10
CA GLY A 131 -12.71 9.14 9.66
C GLY A 131 -11.80 7.91 9.64
N GLY A 132 -10.49 8.17 9.67
CA GLY A 132 -9.46 7.15 9.50
C GLY A 132 -9.28 6.68 8.05
N TRP A 133 -8.62 5.54 7.87
CA TRP A 133 -8.38 4.92 6.57
C TRP A 133 -9.05 3.56 6.46
N TYR A 134 -9.62 3.30 5.28
CA TYR A 134 -9.94 1.94 4.85
C TYR A 134 -8.63 1.17 4.68
N ASP A 135 -8.56 0.00 5.30
CA ASP A 135 -7.31 -0.72 5.53
C ASP A 135 -6.75 -1.40 4.28
N ALA A 136 -7.62 -1.98 3.46
CA ALA A 136 -7.23 -2.62 2.22
C ALA A 136 -8.29 -2.38 1.13
N GLY A 137 -8.72 -3.44 0.45
CA GLY A 137 -9.77 -3.39 -0.58
C GLY A 137 -11.19 -3.38 -0.03
N ASP A 138 -11.35 -3.57 1.28
CA ASP A 138 -12.62 -3.48 2.01
C ASP A 138 -12.76 -2.11 2.71
N HIS A 139 -13.84 -1.94 3.48
CA HIS A 139 -14.12 -0.69 4.20
C HIS A 139 -13.85 -0.76 5.71
N GLY A 140 -13.20 -1.83 6.18
CA GLY A 140 -12.77 -1.98 7.56
C GLY A 140 -11.67 -1.00 7.94
N LYS A 141 -11.61 -0.68 9.23
CA LYS A 141 -10.64 0.23 9.83
C LYS A 141 -10.07 -0.42 11.07
N TYR A 142 -8.79 -0.77 11.04
CA TYR A 142 -8.18 -1.63 12.07
C TYR A 142 -7.04 -0.91 12.78
N VAL A 143 -7.10 -0.85 14.10
CA VAL A 143 -6.08 -0.15 14.93
C VAL A 143 -4.71 -0.83 14.81
N VAL A 144 -4.65 -2.17 14.74
CA VAL A 144 -3.37 -2.90 14.72
C VAL A 144 -2.58 -2.58 13.44
N ASN A 145 -3.20 -2.76 12.27
CA ASN A 145 -2.53 -2.49 10.99
C ASN A 145 -2.40 -0.98 10.71
N GLY A 146 -3.42 -0.20 11.04
CA GLY A 146 -3.37 1.27 10.97
C GLY A 146 -2.26 1.86 11.85
N GLY A 147 -2.00 1.25 13.01
CA GLY A 147 -0.96 1.65 13.95
C GLY A 147 0.45 1.53 13.36
N ILE A 148 0.79 0.41 12.72
CA ILE A 148 2.09 0.27 12.06
C ILE A 148 2.19 1.18 10.83
N ALA A 149 1.10 1.34 10.06
CA ALA A 149 1.07 2.22 8.90
C ALA A 149 1.33 3.69 9.27
N VAL A 150 0.62 4.24 10.27
CA VAL A 150 0.83 5.62 10.74
C VAL A 150 2.22 5.80 11.36
N ALA A 151 2.72 4.80 12.11
CA ALA A 151 4.06 4.84 12.67
C ALA A 151 5.13 4.93 11.57
N GLN A 152 4.99 4.18 10.48
CA GLN A 152 5.90 4.27 9.34
C GLN A 152 5.86 5.65 8.68
N VAL A 153 4.67 6.22 8.44
CA VAL A 153 4.52 7.57 7.87
C VAL A 153 5.17 8.62 8.78
N LEU A 154 4.86 8.63 10.08
CA LEU A 154 5.45 9.55 11.05
C LEU A 154 6.97 9.38 11.12
N SER A 155 7.46 8.15 11.06
CA SER A 155 8.90 7.85 11.09
C SER A 155 9.63 8.31 9.83
N THR A 156 8.93 8.53 8.70
CA THR A 156 9.53 9.24 7.56
C THR A 156 9.69 10.73 7.86
N PHE A 157 8.69 11.37 8.46
CA PHE A 157 8.73 12.78 8.86
C PHE A 157 9.77 13.07 9.94
N GLU A 158 9.96 12.17 10.91
CA GLU A 158 11.01 12.33 11.95
C GLU A 158 12.44 12.28 11.39
N ARG A 159 12.62 11.75 10.18
CA ARG A 159 13.94 11.56 9.53
C ARG A 159 14.18 12.54 8.37
N THR A 160 13.28 13.50 8.15
CA THR A 160 13.47 14.61 7.20
C THR A 160 13.98 15.85 7.92
#